data_AF-A0A2H6N271-F1
#
_entry.id   AF-A0A2H6N271-F1
#
_cell.length_a   1.000
_cell.length_b   1.000
_cell.length_c   1.000
_cell.angle_alpha   90.00
_cell.angle_beta   90.00
_cell.angle_gamma   90.00
#
_symmetry.space_group_name_H-M   'P 1'
#
loop_
_entity.id
_entity.type
_entity.pdbx_description
1 polymer ?
#
loop_
_entity_poly.entity_id
_entity_poly.type
_entity_poly.pdbx_seq_one_letter_code
_entity_poly.pdbx_strand_id
1 'polypeptide(L)'
;NEIGIGEPSFPSRPAIAKDPIEPPGPPINLKVVDSTKTSITLGWGKPLYDGGAPIIGYVVEMRPKTEKAGPNEGWKRCNVAAQVIHTEFTVTSLDEKELYE
;
A
#
# COMPACT_ATOMS: atom_id res chain seq x y z
N ASN A 1 -7.04 8.34 -53.40
CA ASN A 1 -6.88 8.31 -51.93
C ASN A 1 -8.19 7.92 -51.31
N GLU A 2 -8.37 6.61 -51.18
CA GLU A 2 -9.32 5.94 -50.31
C GLU A 2 -8.88 6.19 -48.86
N ILE A 3 -9.77 6.57 -47.94
CA ILE A 3 -9.81 6.14 -46.53
C ILE A 3 -11.18 6.60 -45.98
N GLY A 4 -12.03 5.64 -45.64
CA GLY A 4 -13.35 5.87 -45.02
C GLY A 4 -13.24 6.38 -43.59
N ILE A 5 -14.28 7.10 -43.16
CA ILE A 5 -14.48 7.49 -41.76
C ILE A 5 -14.74 6.19 -40.97
N GLY A 6 -13.75 5.76 -40.18
CA GLY A 6 -13.90 4.58 -39.31
C GLY A 6 -15.03 4.79 -38.31
N GLU A 7 -15.80 3.74 -38.02
CA GLU A 7 -16.88 3.78 -37.04
C GLU A 7 -16.36 4.23 -35.67
N PRO A 8 -17.05 5.16 -34.98
CA PRO A 8 -16.62 5.62 -33.66
C PRO A 8 -16.57 4.43 -32.69
N SER A 9 -15.52 4.39 -31.87
CA SER A 9 -15.32 3.35 -30.87
C SER A 9 -16.52 3.23 -29.92
N PHE A 10 -16.78 2.02 -29.43
CA PHE A 10 -17.79 1.78 -28.41
C PHE A 10 -17.64 2.78 -27.24
N PRO A 11 -18.76 3.32 -26.72
CA PRO A 11 -18.72 4.23 -25.59
C PRO A 11 -17.97 3.56 -24.43
N SER A 12 -16.99 4.28 -23.88
CA SER A 12 -16.27 3.84 -22.69
C SER A 12 -17.24 3.61 -21.54
N ARG A 13 -16.91 2.64 -20.67
CA ARG A 13 -17.74 2.32 -19.51
C ARG A 13 -18.03 3.61 -18.72
N PRO A 14 -19.29 3.83 -18.28
CA PRO A 14 -19.64 5.02 -17.53
C PRO A 14 -18.78 5.12 -16.27
N ALA A 15 -17.98 6.18 -16.18
CA ALA A 15 -17.24 6.55 -14.99
C ALA A 15 -18.12 7.48 -14.16
N ILE A 16 -18.53 7.03 -12.98
CA ILE A 16 -19.22 7.89 -12.01
C ILE A 16 -18.17 8.88 -11.50
N ALA A 17 -18.37 10.17 -11.77
CA ALA A 17 -17.62 11.24 -11.14
C ALA A 17 -18.02 11.30 -9.67
N LYS A 18 -17.28 10.59 -8.81
CA LYS A 18 -17.31 10.80 -7.37
C LYS A 18 -16.29 11.88 -7.05
N ASP A 19 -16.60 12.74 -6.07
CA ASP A 19 -15.64 13.67 -5.49
C ASP A 19 -14.29 12.99 -5.27
N PRO A 20 -13.15 13.69 -5.47
CA PRO A 20 -11.85 13.12 -5.20
C PRO A 20 -11.87 12.57 -3.78
N ILE A 21 -11.81 11.24 -3.67
CA ILE A 21 -11.74 10.54 -2.39
C ILE A 21 -10.47 11.06 -1.73
N GLU A 22 -10.60 11.77 -0.61
CA GLU A 22 -9.44 12.18 0.14
C GLU A 22 -8.65 10.93 0.53
N PRO A 23 -7.31 10.95 0.46
CA PRO A 23 -6.54 9.80 0.91
C PRO A 23 -6.94 9.49 2.36
N PRO A 24 -7.20 8.22 2.70
CA PRO A 24 -7.48 7.86 4.08
C PRO A 24 -6.31 8.32 4.95
N GLY A 25 -6.62 8.71 6.18
CA GLY A 25 -5.62 9.15 7.14
C GLY A 25 -4.57 8.07 7.43
N PRO A 26 -3.46 8.44 8.09
CA PRO A 26 -2.45 7.47 8.46
C PRO A 26 -3.03 6.42 9.42
N PRO A 27 -2.66 5.13 9.28
CA PRO A 27 -3.07 4.11 10.23
C PRO A 27 -2.59 4.50 11.63
N ILE A 28 -3.44 4.27 12.63
CA ILE A 28 -3.12 4.58 14.02
C ILE A 28 -2.42 3.39 14.67
N ASN A 29 -1.69 3.60 15.76
CA ASN A 29 -1.14 2.51 16.58
C ASN A 29 -0.32 1.45 15.81
N LEU A 30 0.50 1.86 14.83
CA LEU A 30 1.43 0.94 14.19
C LEU A 30 2.41 0.39 15.23
N LYS A 31 2.44 -0.93 15.38
CA LYS A 31 3.34 -1.65 16.29
C LYS A 31 3.78 -2.98 15.68
N VAL A 32 4.96 -3.42 16.09
CA VAL A 32 5.40 -4.79 15.84
C VAL A 32 4.70 -5.71 16.84
N VAL A 33 3.87 -6.62 16.33
CA VAL A 33 3.13 -7.61 17.13
C VAL A 33 4.02 -8.81 17.44
N ASP A 34 4.76 -9.28 16.44
CA ASP A 34 5.69 -10.39 16.57
C ASP A 34 6.90 -10.16 15.67
N SER A 35 8.07 -10.62 16.10
CA SER A 35 9.29 -10.55 15.30
C SER A 35 10.06 -11.86 15.46
N THR A 36 10.25 -12.54 14.35
CA THR A 36 11.09 -13.73 14.24
C THR A 36 12.37 -13.40 13.48
N LYS A 37 13.26 -14.38 13.32
CA LYS A 37 14.51 -14.21 12.57
C LYS A 37 14.31 -13.95 11.07
N THR A 38 13.16 -14.34 10.52
CA THR A 38 12.89 -14.28 9.07
C THR A 38 11.53 -13.65 8.74
N SER A 39 10.74 -13.29 9.75
CA SER A 39 9.43 -12.67 9.58
C SER A 39 9.12 -11.65 10.67
N ILE A 40 8.40 -10.58 10.33
CA ILE A 40 7.88 -9.60 11.27
C ILE A 40 6.38 -9.47 11.04
N THR A 41 5.60 -9.61 12.11
CA THR A 41 4.17 -9.33 12.12
C THR A 41 3.94 -7.92 12.62
N LEU A 42 3.38 -7.09 11.75
CA LEU A 42 2.99 -5.72 12.02
C LEU A 42 1.49 -5.68 12.30
N GLY A 43 1.11 -4.95 13.34
CA GLY A 43 -0.28 -4.68 13.68
C GLY A 43 -0.48 -3.18 13.75
N TRP A 44 -1.56 -2.69 13.16
CA TRP A 44 -1.96 -1.29 13.23
C TRP A 44 -3.46 -1.20 13.52
N GLY A 45 -3.97 0.02 13.62
CA GLY A 45 -5.39 0.33 13.75
C GLY A 45 -5.88 1.06 12.51
N LYS A 46 -7.20 0.97 12.29
CA LYS A 46 -7.85 1.74 11.23
C LYS A 46 -7.65 3.24 11.46
N PRO A 47 -7.41 4.03 10.42
CA PRO A 47 -7.28 5.47 10.57
C PRO A 47 -8.58 6.07 11.09
N LEU A 48 -8.47 7.24 11.72
CA LEU A 48 -9.63 7.94 12.27
C LEU A 48 -10.53 8.52 11.18
N TYR A 49 -9.98 8.74 9.99
CA TYR A 49 -10.65 9.35 8.86
C TYR A 49 -10.36 8.55 7.59
N ASP A 50 -11.38 7.94 6.99
CA ASP A 50 -11.25 7.14 5.77
C ASP A 50 -11.42 7.96 4.47
N GLY A 51 -11.52 9.30 4.56
CA GLY A 51 -11.54 10.18 3.38
C GLY A 51 -12.81 10.11 2.53
N GLY A 52 -13.90 9.56 3.06
CA GLY A 52 -15.19 9.44 2.37
C GLY A 52 -15.35 8.16 1.54
N ALA A 53 -14.39 7.23 1.60
CA ALA A 53 -14.50 5.90 0.97
C ALA A 53 -14.07 4.79 1.95
N PRO A 54 -14.60 3.57 1.81
CA PRO A 54 -14.11 2.45 2.59
C PRO A 54 -12.65 2.16 2.23
N ILE A 55 -11.83 1.87 3.25
CA ILE A 55 -10.46 1.44 3.04
C ILE A 55 -10.46 0.13 2.26
N ILE A 56 -9.96 0.20 1.04
CA ILE A 56 -9.81 -0.97 0.16
C ILE A 56 -8.64 -1.85 0.63
N GLY A 57 -7.64 -1.27 1.28
CA GLY A 57 -6.54 -1.96 1.93
C GLY A 57 -5.36 -1.06 2.25
N TYR A 58 -4.37 -1.65 2.91
CA TYR A 58 -3.16 -1.00 3.39
C TYR A 58 -1.96 -1.39 2.53
N VAL A 59 -1.03 -0.45 2.42
CA VAL A 59 0.30 -0.67 1.84
C VAL A 59 1.28 -0.78 3.00
N VAL A 60 2.06 -1.86 3.00
CA VAL A 60 3.11 -2.10 3.99
C VAL A 60 4.43 -1.99 3.28
N GLU A 61 5.24 -1.05 3.72
CA GLU A 61 6.59 -0.82 3.24
C GLU A 61 7.55 -1.05 4.40
N MET A 62 8.70 -1.63 4.11
CA MET A 62 9.80 -1.80 5.04
C MET A 62 11.06 -1.25 4.41
N ARG A 63 11.97 -0.72 5.19
CA ARG A 63 13.33 -0.46 4.72
C ARG A 63 14.36 -0.94 5.72
N PRO A 64 15.55 -1.39 5.26
CA PRO A 64 16.68 -1.56 6.14
C PRO A 64 17.09 -0.18 6.68
N LYS A 65 17.27 -0.11 8.00
CA LYS A 65 17.78 1.06 8.72
C LYS A 65 19.28 1.17 8.50
N THR A 66 19.67 1.61 7.31
CA THR A 66 21.06 1.92 7.00
C THR A 66 21.33 3.40 7.29
N GLU A 67 22.42 3.72 7.98
CA GLU A 67 22.81 5.11 8.33
C GLU A 67 23.02 6.01 7.09
N LYS A 68 23.06 5.44 5.89
CA LYS A 68 23.27 6.13 4.63
C LYS A 68 22.00 6.39 3.83
N ALA A 69 20.87 5.78 4.20
CA ALA A 69 19.62 5.95 3.46
C ALA A 69 18.96 7.28 3.84
N GLY A 70 18.66 8.10 2.83
CA GLY A 70 17.87 9.32 3.03
C GLY A 70 16.46 9.01 3.54
N PRO A 71 15.73 9.99 4.08
CA PRO A 71 14.41 9.78 4.71
C PRO A 71 13.37 9.13 3.79
N ASN A 72 13.51 9.23 2.47
CA ASN A 72 12.61 8.61 1.49
C ASN A 72 13.29 7.53 0.62
N GLU A 73 14.49 7.08 0.99
CA GLU A 73 15.26 6.10 0.22
C GLU A 73 15.21 4.73 0.91
N GLY A 74 15.10 3.66 0.11
CA GLY A 74 15.18 2.28 0.60
C GLY A 74 13.86 1.61 0.99
N TRP A 75 12.71 2.29 0.87
CA TRP A 75 11.40 1.69 1.12
C TRP A 75 11.08 0.60 0.10
N LYS A 76 10.81 -0.61 0.60
CA LYS A 76 10.42 -1.78 -0.18
C LYS A 76 9.02 -2.20 0.25
N ARG A 77 8.10 -2.25 -0.70
CA ARG A 77 6.76 -2.76 -0.46
C ARG A 77 6.78 -4.26 -0.18
N CYS A 78 6.23 -4.66 0.96
CA CYS A 78 6.13 -6.06 1.37
C CYS A 78 4.85 -6.73 0.87
N ASN A 79 3.76 -5.96 0.78
CA ASN A 79 2.44 -6.49 0.45
C ASN A 79 2.13 -6.47 -1.06
N VAL A 80 3.13 -6.75 -1.91
CA VAL A 80 2.94 -6.75 -3.38
C VAL A 80 2.07 -7.94 -3.82
N ALA A 81 2.18 -9.07 -3.13
CA ALA A 81 1.44 -10.29 -3.46
C ALA A 81 -0.05 -10.23 -3.05
N ALA A 82 -0.38 -9.45 -2.01
CA ALA A 82 -1.75 -9.35 -1.50
C ALA A 82 -1.99 -7.97 -0.89
N GLN A 83 -3.11 -7.36 -1.25
CA GLN A 83 -3.58 -6.14 -0.61
C GLN A 83 -4.02 -6.46 0.83
N VAL A 84 -3.45 -5.78 1.81
CA VAL A 84 -3.77 -6.05 3.22
C VAL A 84 -5.09 -5.38 3.54
N ILE A 85 -6.17 -6.14 3.68
CA ILE A 85 -7.48 -5.61 4.07
C ILE A 85 -7.66 -5.52 5.59
N HIS A 86 -6.90 -6.36 6.31
CA HIS A 86 -6.88 -6.41 7.76
C HIS A 86 -5.85 -5.44 8.32
N THR A 87 -5.90 -5.22 9.62
CA THR A 87 -4.96 -4.31 10.31
C THR A 87 -3.76 -5.08 10.88
N GLU A 88 -3.41 -6.18 10.24
CA GLU A 88 -2.28 -7.03 10.59
C GLU A 88 -1.66 -7.56 9.29
N PHE A 89 -0.33 -7.61 9.24
CA PHE A 89 0.42 -8.19 8.13
C PHE A 89 1.73 -8.80 8.60
N THR A 90 1.98 -10.03 8.20
CA THR A 90 3.26 -10.71 8.41
C THR A 90 4.13 -10.55 7.18
N VAL A 91 5.16 -9.72 7.32
CA VAL A 91 6.26 -9.62 6.37
C VAL A 91 7.13 -10.87 6.54
N THR A 92 7.31 -11.64 5.49
CA THR A 92 8.22 -12.79 5.44
C THR A 92 9.42 -12.48 4.55
N SER A 93 10.49 -13.27 4.66
CA SER A 93 11.73 -13.12 3.88
C SER A 93 12.58 -11.92 4.30
N LEU A 94 12.81 -11.80 5.61
CA LEU A 94 13.74 -10.84 6.20
C LEU A 94 15.12 -11.47 6.40
N ASP A 95 16.16 -10.65 6.29
CA ASP A 95 17.53 -11.04 6.54
C ASP A 95 17.85 -10.95 8.04
N GLU A 96 18.48 -11.99 8.56
CA GLU A 96 18.91 -12.02 9.95
C GLU A 96 20.03 -11.00 10.19
N LYS A 97 19.89 -10.20 11.28
CA LYS A 97 20.81 -9.13 11.73
C LYS A 97 20.66 -7.75 11.08
N GLU A 98 19.73 -7.58 10.14
CA GLU A 98 19.40 -6.25 9.64
C GLU A 98 18.33 -5.58 10.52
N LEU A 99 18.53 -4.30 10.82
CA LEU A 99 17.51 -3.48 11.46
C LEU A 99 16.57 -2.96 10.37
N TYR A 100 15.27 -3.02 10.59
CA TYR A 100 14.26 -2.51 9.67
C TYR A 100 13.43 -1.41 10.33
N GLU A 101 12.96 -0.45 9.52
CA GLU A 101 12.00 0.60 9.91
C GLU A 101 10.86 0.74 8.89
#